data_AF-A0A1F8RMK8-F1
#
_entry.id   AF-A0A1F8RMK8-F1
#
_cell.length_a   1.000
_cell.length_b   1.000
_cell.length_c   1.000
_cell.angle_alpha   90.00
_cell.angle_beta   90.00
_cell.angle_gamma   90.00
#
_symmetry.space_group_name_H-M   'P 1'
#
loop_
_entity.id
_entity.type
_entity.pdbx_description
1 polymer ?
#
loop_
_entity_poly.entity_id
_entity_poly.type
_entity_poly.pdbx_seq_one_letter_code
_entity_poly.pdbx_strand_id
1 'polypeptide(L)' 'MAAQYYEGVGRRKESTARVRVVASAGGVIVNGKPAEEYFTRDGDLQKSLSPL' A
#
# COMPACT_ATOMS: atom_id res chain seq x y z
N MET A 1 13.58 -20.35 1.77
CA MET A 1 14.03 -19.17 1.00
C MET A 1 13.30 -17.97 1.58
N ALA A 2 13.97 -17.14 2.39
CA ALA A 2 13.32 -15.99 3.00
C ALA A 2 12.95 -14.99 1.89
N ALA A 3 11.65 -14.76 1.68
CA ALA A 3 11.21 -13.78 0.70
C ALA A 3 11.74 -12.42 1.12
N GLN A 4 12.67 -11.87 0.32
CA GLN A 4 13.16 -10.51 0.51
C GLN A 4 11.96 -9.57 0.36
N TYR A 5 11.68 -8.78 1.40
CA TYR A 5 10.68 -7.74 1.36
C TYR A 5 11.31 -6.42 1.81
N TYR A 6 10.89 -5.34 1.16
CA TYR A 6 11.26 -4.00 1.56
C TYR A 6 10.18 -3.46 2.48
N GLU A 7 10.55 -3.04 3.68
CA GLU A 7 9.64 -2.39 4.61
C GLU A 7 9.80 -0.88 4.52
N GLY A 8 8.67 -0.18 4.39
CA GLY A 8 8.60 1.27 4.40
C GLY A 8 7.48 1.75 5.33
N VAL A 9 7.72 2.87 6.01
CA VAL A 9 6.70 3.52 6.84
C VAL A 9 6.42 4.91 6.29
N GLY A 10 5.17 5.15 5.89
CA GLY A 10 4.68 6.46 5.46
C GLY A 10 3.91 7.14 6.59
N ARG A 11 4.11 8.46 6.75
CA ARG A 11 3.39 9.27 7.74
C ARG A 11 2.86 10.55 7.08
N ARG A 12 1.59 10.87 7.28
CA ARG A 12 0.99 12.14 6.83
C ARG A 12 -0.05 12.60 7.84
N LYS A 13 0.10 13.83 8.34
CA LYS A 13 -0.71 14.39 9.42
C LYS A 13 -0.67 13.44 10.64
N GLU A 14 -1.79 12.81 10.96
CA GLU A 14 -1.92 11.82 12.06
C GLU A 14 -1.93 10.37 11.55
N SER A 15 -1.98 10.15 10.24
CA SER A 15 -2.03 8.81 9.64
C SER A 15 -0.64 8.19 9.51
N THR A 16 -0.52 6.91 9.89
CA THR A 16 0.68 6.10 9.73
C THR A 16 0.35 4.84 8.92
N ALA A 17 1.10 4.58 7.86
CA ALA A 17 0.98 3.39 7.03
C ALA A 17 2.29 2.61 7.04
N ARG A 18 2.21 1.29 7.27
CA ARG A 18 3.34 0.37 7.14
C ARG A 18 3.14 -0.46 5.88
N VAL A 19 4.08 -0.34 4.95
CA VAL A 19 4.03 -1.01 3.64
C VAL A 19 5.14 -2.04 3.59
N ARG A 20 4.81 -3.21 3.05
CA ARG A 20 5.77 -4.26 2.73
C ARG A 20 5.70 -4.51 1.24
N VAL A 21 6.80 -4.25 0.54
CA VAL A 21 6.92 -4.52 -0.89
C VAL A 21 7.62 -5.85 -1.07
N VAL A 22 6.92 -6.81 -1.66
CA VAL A 22 7.44 -8.12 -1.99
C VAL A 22 7.51 -8.23 -3.51
N ALA A 23 8.59 -8.80 -4.06
CA ALA A 23 8.73 -9.07 -5.49
C ALA A 23 7.86 -10.26 -5.92
N SER A 24 6.55 -10.18 -5.68
CA SER A 24 5.55 -11.16 -6.10
C SER A 24 4.58 -10.53 -7.09
N ALA A 25 4.03 -11.31 -8.01
CA ALA A 25 3.03 -10.87 -9.00
C ALA A 25 1.64 -10.59 -8.38
N GLY A 26 1.61 -10.07 -7.14
CA GLY A 26 0.40 -9.83 -6.36
C GLY A 26 0.06 -8.34 -6.32
N GLY A 27 -1.23 -8.03 -6.44
CA GLY A 27 -1.76 -6.68 -6.35
C GLY A 27 -1.62 -6.04 -4.96
N VAL A 28 -2.10 -4.81 -4.83
CA VAL A 28 -2.02 -4.04 -3.59
C VAL A 28 -3.15 -4.45 -2.64
N ILE A 29 -2.78 -4.95 -1.46
CA ILE A 29 -3.70 -5.33 -0.39
C ILE A 29 -3.49 -4.39 0.79
N VAL A 30 -4.57 -3.78 1.29
CA VAL A 30 -4.57 -2.89 2.45
C VAL A 30 -5.48 -3.49 3.51
N ASN A 31 -4.93 -3.78 4.70
CA ASN A 31 -5.67 -4.35 5.84
C ASN A 31 -6.48 -5.62 5.48
N GLY A 32 -5.97 -6.46 4.57
CA GLY A 32 -6.64 -7.69 4.13
C GLY A 32 -7.72 -7.50 3.05
N LYS A 33 -7.93 -6.26 2.57
CA LYS A 33 -8.83 -5.93 1.48
C LYS A 33 -8.06 -5.53 0.22
N PRO A 34 -8.58 -5.80 -0.99
CA PRO A 34 -7.99 -5.26 -2.22
C PRO A 34 -8.03 -3.73 -2.18
N ALA A 35 -7.02 -3.07 -2.75
CA ALA A 35 -6.93 -1.61 -2.76
C ALA A 35 -8.19 -0.93 -3.32
N GLU A 36 -8.84 -1.54 -4.32
CA GLU A 36 -10.09 -1.06 -4.93
C GLU A 36 -11.27 -1.04 -3.94
N GLU A 37 -11.36 -2.00 -3.02
CA GLU A 37 -12.43 -2.05 -2.01
C GLU A 37 -12.09 -1.18 -0.80
N TYR A 38 -10.80 -1.03 -0.48
CA TYR A 38 -10.38 -0.18 0.64
C TYR A 38 -10.49 1.31 0.31
N PHE A 39 -10.11 1.70 -0.90
CA PHE A 39 -10.21 3.07 -1.39
C PHE A 39 -11.49 3.25 -2.21
N THR A 40 -12.61 3.44 -1.51
CA THR A 40 -13.94 3.61 -2.12
C THR A 40 -14.14 4.95 -2.82
N ARG A 41 -13.23 5.92 -2.61
CA ARG A 41 -13.31 7.26 -3.20
C ARG A 41 -12.46 7.35 -4.46
N ASP A 42 -13.07 7.84 -5.53
CA ASP A 42 -12.39 8.08 -6.81
C ASP A 42 -11.20 9.02 -6.64
N GLY A 43 -10.03 8.57 -7.12
CA GLY A 43 -8.77 9.31 -7.12
C GLY A 43 -7.85 9.06 -5.92
N ASP A 44 -8.33 8.48 -4.82
CA ASP A 44 -7.46 8.17 -3.67
C ASP A 44 -6.51 7.00 -3.95
N LEU A 45 -6.95 6.04 -4.77
CA LEU A 45 -6.10 4.94 -5.26
C LEU A 45 -4.96 5.46 -6.15
N GLN A 46 -5.26 6.38 -7.08
CA GLN A 46 -4.23 6.99 -7.94
C GLN A 46 -3.22 7.80 -7.12
N LYS A 47 -3.67 8.59 -6.14
CA LYS A 47 -2.79 9.35 -5.24
C LYS A 47 -1.92 8.47 -4.35
N SER A 48 -2.39 7.27 -4.02
CA SER A 48 -1.63 6.31 -3.21
C SER A 48 -0.54 5.59 -4.01
N LEU A 49 -0.72 5.47 -5.33
CA LEU A 49 0.26 4.88 -6.24
C LEU A 49 1.30 5.89 -6.74
N SER A 50 0.95 7.18 -6.79
CA SER A 50 1.91 8.23 -7.14
C SER A 50 2.86 8.51 -5.97
N PRO A 51 4.18 8.60 -6.20
CA PRO A 51 5.08 9.21 -5.22
C PRO A 51 4.70 10.68 -4.98
N LEU A 52 4.97 11.17 -3.76
CA LEU A 52 4.72 12.56 -3.32
C LEU A 52 5.38 13.61 -4.22
#